data_AF-A0A7L4THV1-F1
#
_entry.id   AF-A0A7L4THV1-F1
#
_cell.length_a   1.000
_cell.length_b   1.000
_cell.length_c   1.000
_cell.angle_alpha   90.00
_cell.angle_beta   90.00
_cell.angle_gamma   90.00
#
_symmetry.space_group_name_H-M   'P 1'
#
loop_
_entity.id
_entity.type
_entity.pdbx_description
1 polymer ?
#
loop_
_entity_poly.entity_id
_entity_poly.type
_entity_poly.pdbx_seq_one_letter_code
_entity_poly.pdbx_strand_id
1 'polypeptide(L)'
;NFNHQFDMFWSNKGTSYTDGKDIYIQFEMQQPARRPFTEAECKLLRKGHSIHEVGHLAFDQLQDYFKWLKDLTSPKKEDWMQNKGYPHDWVVFFGNMALDGRMENLCILKDPSYAPYIDFNNYEWRFGIRGEQAGECRIKDFREAYGSRVLG
;
A
#
# COMPACT_ATOMS: atom_id res chain seq x y z
N ASN A 1 -20.07 -7.87 3.20
CA ASN A 1 -19.86 -8.97 2.21
C ASN A 1 -19.26 -8.42 0.93
N PHE A 2 -18.01 -8.80 0.64
CA PHE A 2 -17.47 -8.70 -0.71
C PHE A 2 -18.12 -9.82 -1.53
N ASN A 3 -18.96 -9.50 -2.52
CA ASN A 3 -19.60 -10.49 -3.40
C ASN A 3 -18.59 -10.98 -4.47
N HIS A 4 -17.36 -11.26 -4.06
CA HIS A 4 -16.36 -11.94 -4.87
C HIS A 4 -16.01 -13.23 -4.14
N GLN A 5 -16.20 -14.36 -4.84
CA GLN A 5 -15.63 -15.62 -4.40
C GLN A 5 -14.15 -15.58 -4.73
N PHE A 6 -13.31 -15.55 -3.70
CA PHE A 6 -11.86 -15.66 -3.80
C PHE A 6 -11.40 -16.73 -2.82
N ASP A 7 -10.34 -17.44 -3.19
CA ASP A 7 -9.62 -18.31 -2.26
C ASP A 7 -8.49 -17.52 -1.59
N MET A 8 -8.09 -17.96 -0.39
CA MET A 8 -6.98 -17.39 0.36
C MET A 8 -5.86 -18.42 0.48
N PHE A 9 -4.65 -18.02 0.07
CA PHE A 9 -3.46 -18.85 0.13
C PHE A 9 -2.38 -18.22 0.99
N TRP A 10 -1.51 -19.05 1.57
CA TRP A 10 -0.27 -18.58 2.18
C TRP A 10 0.81 -18.38 1.12
N SER A 11 1.56 -17.29 1.23
CA SER A 11 2.70 -16.98 0.36
C SER A 11 4.00 -16.99 1.14
N ASN A 12 5.02 -17.58 0.52
CA ASN A 12 6.41 -17.48 0.97
C ASN A 12 7.16 -16.28 0.35
N LYS A 13 6.47 -15.46 -0.45
CA LYS A 13 7.04 -14.20 -0.94
C LYS A 13 7.19 -13.22 0.23
N GLY A 14 8.12 -12.28 0.09
CA GLY A 14 8.34 -11.22 1.09
C GLY A 14 7.22 -10.17 1.19
N THR A 15 6.09 -10.36 0.51
CA THR A 15 4.91 -9.49 0.55
C THR A 15 3.64 -10.28 0.26
N SER A 16 2.51 -9.74 0.72
CA SER A 16 1.18 -10.18 0.25
C SER A 16 0.87 -9.59 -1.12
N TYR A 17 -0.02 -10.25 -1.86
CA TYR A 17 -0.48 -9.79 -3.16
C TYR A 17 -1.80 -10.47 -3.57
N THR A 18 -2.47 -9.88 -4.54
CA THR A 18 -3.56 -10.49 -5.31
C THR A 18 -3.10 -10.80 -6.74
N ASP A 19 -3.61 -11.88 -7.34
CA ASP A 19 -3.43 -12.16 -8.77
C ASP A 19 -4.61 -11.65 -9.63
N GLY A 20 -5.54 -10.92 -9.01
CA GLY A 20 -6.78 -10.44 -9.62
C GLY A 20 -7.95 -11.42 -9.49
N LYS A 21 -7.73 -12.61 -8.93
CA LYS A 21 -8.77 -13.60 -8.63
C LYS A 21 -8.74 -14.04 -7.17
N ASP A 22 -7.56 -14.43 -6.70
CA ASP A 22 -7.31 -14.96 -5.37
C ASP A 22 -6.32 -14.08 -4.60
N ILE A 23 -6.30 -14.21 -3.27
CA ILE A 23 -5.40 -13.46 -2.41
C ILE A 23 -4.32 -14.38 -1.82
N TYR A 24 -3.11 -13.84 -1.70
CA TYR A 24 -1.94 -14.56 -1.23
C TYR A 24 -1.32 -13.77 -0.08
N ILE A 25 -1.46 -14.29 1.14
CA ILE A 25 -1.05 -13.60 2.36
C ILE A 25 0.32 -14.11 2.79
N GLN A 26 1.23 -13.19 3.04
CA GLN A 26 2.57 -13.48 3.53
C GLN A 26 2.49 -14.33 4.79
N PHE A 27 3.15 -15.49 4.79
CA PHE A 27 3.12 -16.40 5.92
C PHE A 27 3.97 -15.87 7.09
N GLU A 28 5.20 -15.49 6.78
CA GLU A 28 6.20 -15.01 7.74
C GLU A 28 6.14 -13.48 7.87
N MET A 29 5.41 -13.02 8.89
CA MET A 29 5.24 -11.57 9.16
C MET A 29 6.47 -10.94 9.80
N GLN A 30 7.30 -11.72 10.50
CA GLN A 30 8.52 -11.20 11.06
C GLN A 30 9.56 -11.05 9.95
N GLN A 31 10.01 -9.82 9.73
CA GLN A 31 11.07 -9.50 8.78
C GLN A 31 12.27 -8.91 9.52
N PRO A 32 13.52 -9.10 9.04
CA PRO A 32 14.72 -8.62 9.73
C PRO A 32 14.75 -7.10 9.97
N ALA A 33 14.11 -6.31 9.11
CA ALA A 33 14.07 -4.85 9.18
C ALA A 33 12.94 -4.30 10.09
N ARG A 34 12.15 -5.17 10.74
CA ARG A 34 11.04 -4.78 11.62
C ARG A 34 11.42 -5.04 13.08
N ARG A 35 10.79 -4.30 14.01
CA ARG A 35 10.85 -4.66 15.43
C ARG A 35 10.30 -6.09 15.63
N PRO A 36 10.66 -6.77 16.73
CA PRO A 36 10.02 -8.02 17.09
C PRO A 36 8.50 -7.84 17.29
N PHE A 37 7.72 -8.71 16.68
CA PHE A 37 6.27 -8.78 16.86
C PHE A 37 5.88 -9.92 17.80
N THR A 38 4.89 -9.67 18.63
CA THR A 38 4.18 -10.71 19.38
C THR A 38 3.32 -11.55 18.43
N GLU A 39 2.91 -12.74 18.87
CA GLU A 39 2.00 -13.59 18.09
C GLU A 39 0.66 -12.90 17.81
N ALA A 40 0.16 -12.09 18.75
CA ALA A 40 -1.06 -11.32 18.60
C ALA A 40 -0.92 -10.25 17.50
N GLU A 41 0.19 -9.51 17.48
CA GLU A 41 0.48 -8.52 16.44
C GLU A 41 0.63 -9.19 15.06
N CYS A 42 1.29 -10.34 14.98
CA CYS A 42 1.36 -11.12 13.75
C CYS A 42 -0.03 -11.54 13.22
N LYS A 43 -0.99 -11.84 14.11
CA LYS A 43 -2.38 -12.13 13.71
C LYS A 43 -3.09 -10.87 13.19
N LEU A 44 -2.89 -9.72 13.83
CA LEU A 44 -3.42 -8.44 13.36
C LEU A 44 -2.87 -8.07 11.97
N LEU A 45 -1.56 -8.22 11.77
CA LEU A 45 -0.91 -7.96 10.49
C LEU A 45 -1.44 -8.88 9.39
N ARG A 46 -1.55 -10.19 9.64
CA ARG A 46 -2.18 -11.13 8.68
C ARG A 46 -3.60 -10.70 8.31
N LYS A 47 -4.38 -10.24 9.29
CA LYS A 47 -5.74 -9.75 9.03
C LYS A 47 -5.74 -8.45 8.23
N GLY A 48 -4.88 -7.49 8.56
CA GLY A 48 -4.71 -6.23 7.83
C GLY A 48 -4.30 -6.46 6.38
N HIS A 49 -3.26 -7.27 6.15
CA HIS A 49 -2.84 -7.71 4.82
C HIS A 49 -4.00 -8.37 4.06
N SER A 50 -4.77 -9.26 4.70
CA SER A 50 -5.92 -9.90 4.05
C SER A 50 -6.99 -8.89 3.63
N ILE A 51 -7.28 -7.90 4.49
CA ILE A 51 -8.25 -6.84 4.18
C ILE A 51 -7.76 -5.97 3.01
N HIS A 52 -6.47 -5.64 3.00
CA HIS A 52 -5.82 -4.87 1.93
C HIS A 52 -5.94 -5.60 0.57
N GLU A 53 -5.54 -6.87 0.49
CA GLU A 53 -5.63 -7.64 -0.77
C GLU A 53 -7.07 -7.84 -1.26
N VAL A 54 -8.01 -8.05 -0.33
CA VAL A 54 -9.44 -8.13 -0.68
C VAL A 54 -9.97 -6.80 -1.16
N GLY A 55 -9.47 -5.69 -0.61
CA GLY A 55 -9.81 -4.36 -1.05
C GLY A 55 -9.38 -4.09 -2.49
N HIS A 56 -8.20 -4.57 -2.90
CA HIS A 56 -7.78 -4.53 -4.31
C HIS A 56 -8.78 -5.25 -5.23
N LEU A 57 -9.21 -6.47 -4.88
CA LEU A 57 -10.23 -7.18 -5.66
C LEU A 57 -11.57 -6.45 -5.73
N ALA A 58 -11.89 -5.63 -4.73
CA ALA A 58 -13.19 -5.01 -4.58
C ALA A 58 -13.29 -3.60 -5.15
N PHE A 59 -12.19 -2.84 -5.10
CA PHE A 59 -12.21 -1.40 -5.29
C PHE A 59 -11.17 -0.91 -6.30
N ASP A 60 -10.21 -1.73 -6.72
CA ASP A 60 -9.28 -1.31 -7.75
C ASP A 60 -9.96 -1.24 -9.11
N GLN A 61 -9.78 -0.09 -9.74
CA GLN A 61 -10.09 0.11 -11.15
C GLN A 61 -8.77 0.32 -11.89
N LEU A 62 -8.08 -0.77 -12.21
CA LEU A 62 -6.74 -0.73 -12.84
C LEU A 62 -6.70 0.13 -14.12
N GLN A 63 -7.81 0.23 -14.84
CA GLN A 63 -7.91 1.08 -16.03
C GLN A 63 -7.69 2.56 -15.71
N ASP A 64 -8.25 3.06 -14.60
CA ASP A 64 -8.06 4.44 -14.16
C ASP A 64 -6.60 4.70 -13.81
N TYR A 65 -5.95 3.73 -13.15
CA TYR A 65 -4.52 3.82 -12.84
C TYR A 65 -3.65 3.90 -14.10
N PHE A 66 -3.88 3.03 -15.09
CA PHE A 66 -3.12 3.07 -16.35
C PHE A 66 -3.36 4.37 -17.12
N LYS A 67 -4.60 4.86 -17.14
CA LYS A 67 -4.94 6.15 -17.73
C LYS A 67 -4.19 7.28 -17.02
N TRP A 68 -4.21 7.28 -15.70
CA TRP A 68 -3.54 8.27 -14.86
C TRP A 68 -2.01 8.28 -15.06
N LEU A 69 -1.37 7.09 -15.14
CA LEU A 69 0.05 6.99 -15.50
C LEU A 69 0.32 7.59 -16.87
N LYS A 70 -0.50 7.27 -17.88
CA LYS A 70 -0.31 7.80 -19.23
C LYS A 70 -0.46 9.32 -19.28
N ASP A 71 -1.45 9.86 -18.56
CA ASP A 71 -1.81 11.28 -18.62
C ASP A 71 -0.84 12.16 -17.81
N LEU A 72 -0.23 11.61 -16.75
CA LEU A 72 0.63 12.39 -15.84
C LEU A 72 2.13 12.14 -16.00
N THR A 73 2.57 11.18 -16.81
CA THR A 73 4.01 10.91 -16.96
C THR A 73 4.61 11.62 -18.16
N SER A 74 5.82 12.14 -17.99
CA SER A 74 6.65 12.64 -19.08
C SER A 74 8.10 12.23 -18.89
N PRO A 75 8.83 11.85 -19.96
CA PRO A 75 10.26 11.63 -19.89
C PRO A 75 11.09 12.93 -19.98
N LYS A 76 10.45 14.08 -20.25
CA LYS A 76 11.15 15.36 -20.49
C LYS A 76 11.17 16.22 -19.24
N LYS A 77 12.35 16.69 -18.85
CA LYS A 77 12.51 17.58 -17.69
C LYS A 77 11.76 18.90 -17.85
N GLU A 78 11.65 19.40 -19.08
CA GLU A 78 10.95 20.66 -19.38
C GLU A 78 9.46 20.57 -19.02
N ASP A 79 8.83 19.42 -19.27
CA ASP A 79 7.43 19.19 -18.93
C ASP A 79 7.24 19.17 -17.40
N TRP A 80 8.22 18.64 -16.65
CA TRP A 80 8.20 18.61 -15.18
C TRP A 80 8.27 20.02 -14.59
N MET A 81 9.17 20.84 -15.12
CA MET A 81 9.33 22.23 -14.69
C MET A 81 8.08 23.09 -14.97
N GLN A 82 7.23 22.64 -15.89
CA GLN A 82 5.97 23.30 -16.28
C GLN A 82 4.72 22.62 -15.71
N ASN A 83 4.86 21.60 -14.84
CA ASN A 83 3.76 20.80 -14.28
C ASN A 83 2.83 20.17 -15.35
N LYS A 84 3.36 19.82 -16.52
CA LYS A 84 2.61 19.14 -17.60
C LYS A 84 2.71 17.61 -17.53
N GLY A 85 3.62 17.11 -16.70
CA GLY A 85 3.83 15.70 -16.42
C GLY A 85 4.99 15.55 -15.43
N TYR A 86 5.20 14.35 -14.92
CA TYR A 86 6.20 14.03 -13.90
C TYR A 86 7.02 12.80 -14.30
N PRO A 87 8.18 12.54 -13.67
CA PRO A 87 8.93 11.32 -13.89
C PRO A 87 8.05 10.09 -13.66
N HIS A 88 8.17 9.07 -14.52
CA HIS A 88 7.34 7.86 -14.44
C HIS A 88 7.35 7.22 -13.05
N ASP A 89 8.53 7.00 -12.49
CA ASP A 89 8.70 6.37 -11.18
C ASP A 89 8.07 7.16 -10.04
N TRP A 90 7.99 8.49 -10.18
CA TRP A 90 7.31 9.34 -9.20
C TRP A 90 5.80 9.14 -9.26
N VAL A 91 5.22 9.20 -10.46
CA VAL A 91 3.78 8.99 -10.64
C VAL A 91 3.39 7.60 -10.16
N VAL A 92 4.13 6.55 -10.55
CA VAL A 92 3.89 5.19 -10.07
C VAL A 92 3.90 5.12 -8.53
N PHE A 93 4.94 5.65 -7.90
CA PHE A 93 5.10 5.57 -6.44
C PHE A 93 3.98 6.28 -5.68
N PHE A 94 3.74 7.56 -5.99
CA PHE A 94 2.72 8.35 -5.27
C PHE A 94 1.30 7.89 -5.60
N GLY A 95 1.11 7.35 -6.80
CA GLY A 95 -0.16 6.80 -7.26
C GLY A 95 -0.59 5.56 -6.55
N ASN A 96 0.30 4.57 -6.51
CA ASN A 96 0.03 3.33 -5.82
C ASN A 96 -0.33 3.63 -4.36
N MET A 97 0.45 4.46 -3.65
CA MET A 97 0.09 4.83 -2.28
C MET A 97 -1.26 5.52 -2.18
N ALA A 98 -1.60 6.46 -3.09
CA ALA A 98 -2.90 7.13 -3.09
C ALA A 98 -4.06 6.19 -3.37
N LEU A 99 -3.86 5.20 -4.25
CA LEU A 99 -4.84 4.16 -4.54
C LEU A 99 -5.02 3.22 -3.35
N ASP A 100 -3.94 2.76 -2.74
CA ASP A 100 -3.97 1.91 -1.55
C ASP A 100 -4.70 2.62 -0.41
N GLY A 101 -4.32 3.86 -0.10
CA GLY A 101 -4.97 4.63 0.97
C GLY A 101 -6.44 4.94 0.69
N ARG A 102 -6.81 5.21 -0.58
CA ARG A 102 -8.23 5.35 -0.97
C ARG A 102 -8.98 4.04 -0.81
N MET A 103 -8.40 2.94 -1.30
CA MET A 103 -8.98 1.60 -1.24
C MET A 103 -9.20 1.16 0.22
N GLU A 104 -8.22 1.37 1.08
CA GLU A 104 -8.30 1.04 2.50
C GLU A 104 -9.39 1.86 3.21
N ASN A 105 -9.51 3.14 2.90
CA ASN A 105 -10.63 3.96 3.38
C ASN A 105 -11.99 3.42 2.91
N LEU A 106 -12.10 2.93 1.67
CA LEU A 106 -13.33 2.30 1.17
C LEU A 106 -13.62 0.97 1.89
N CYS A 107 -12.59 0.19 2.23
CA CYS A 107 -12.72 -0.99 3.09
C CYS A 107 -13.29 -0.62 4.47
N ILE A 108 -12.77 0.44 5.10
CA ILE A 108 -13.27 0.93 6.41
C ILE A 108 -14.71 1.45 6.31
N LEU A 109 -15.03 2.23 5.27
CA LEU A 109 -16.40 2.73 5.07
C LEU A 109 -17.40 1.59 4.87
N LYS A 110 -16.97 0.50 4.23
CA LYS A 110 -17.79 -0.69 4.02
C LYS A 110 -17.97 -1.51 5.30
N ASP A 111 -16.92 -1.63 6.12
CA ASP A 111 -16.96 -2.29 7.42
C ASP A 111 -16.03 -1.55 8.41
N PRO A 112 -16.57 -0.69 9.28
CA PRO A 112 -15.77 0.10 10.21
C PRO A 112 -14.94 -0.74 11.19
N SER A 113 -15.27 -2.02 11.38
CA SER A 113 -14.46 -2.92 12.20
C SER A 113 -13.08 -3.21 11.60
N TYR A 114 -12.84 -2.83 10.33
CA TYR A 114 -11.56 -3.02 9.66
C TYR A 114 -10.50 -1.98 10.05
N ALA A 115 -10.93 -0.81 10.55
CA ALA A 115 -10.03 0.30 10.85
C ALA A 115 -8.84 -0.10 11.75
N PRO A 116 -9.02 -0.80 12.89
CA PRO A 116 -7.88 -1.14 13.76
C PRO A 116 -6.83 -2.04 13.09
N TYR A 117 -7.24 -2.88 12.15
CA TYR A 117 -6.31 -3.78 11.44
C TYR A 117 -5.53 -3.02 10.35
N ILE A 118 -6.21 -2.15 9.61
CA ILE A 118 -5.60 -1.28 8.60
C ILE A 118 -4.65 -0.29 9.26
N ASP A 119 -5.10 0.40 10.31
CA ASP A 119 -4.30 1.38 11.04
C ASP A 119 -3.03 0.74 11.63
N PHE A 120 -3.14 -0.44 12.24
CA PHE A 120 -1.99 -1.16 12.77
C PHE A 120 -1.03 -1.61 11.67
N ASN A 121 -1.56 -2.12 10.55
CA ASN A 121 -0.75 -2.52 9.41
C ASN A 121 0.03 -1.34 8.82
N ASN A 122 -0.66 -0.21 8.60
CA ASN A 122 -0.07 1.00 8.06
C ASN A 122 0.94 1.62 9.03
N TYR A 123 0.66 1.59 10.33
CA TYR A 123 1.62 1.98 11.36
C TYR A 123 2.93 1.17 11.27
N GLU A 124 2.85 -0.16 11.20
CA GLU A 124 4.04 -1.01 11.14
C GLU A 124 4.77 -0.93 9.78
N TRP A 125 4.02 -0.73 8.69
CA TRP A 125 4.61 -0.45 7.38
C TRP A 125 5.38 0.88 7.38
N ARG A 126 4.81 1.92 8.00
CA ARG A 126 5.46 3.23 8.19
C ARG A 126 6.72 3.13 9.05
N PHE A 127 6.65 2.43 10.19
CA PHE A 127 7.77 2.36 11.13
C PHE A 127 8.97 1.55 10.60
N GLY A 128 8.74 0.53 9.77
CA GLY A 128 9.81 -0.21 9.10
C GLY A 128 10.62 0.62 8.08
N ILE A 129 10.05 1.73 7.59
CA ILE A 129 10.70 2.61 6.59
C ILE A 129 11.44 3.77 7.27
N ARG A 130 10.92 4.23 8.42
CA ARG A 130 11.45 5.35 9.23
C ARG A 130 12.76 5.03 9.96
N GLY A 131 13.48 3.98 9.55
CA GLY A 131 14.71 3.49 10.19
C GLY A 131 15.76 4.58 10.42
N GLU A 132 16.90 4.22 11.00
CA GLU A 132 17.98 5.11 11.51
C GLU A 132 18.43 6.27 10.59
N GLN A 133 18.05 6.25 9.31
CA GLN A 133 18.40 7.21 8.26
C GLN A 133 17.43 8.40 8.07
N ALA A 134 16.45 8.59 8.95
CA ALA A 134 15.53 9.73 8.85
C ALA A 134 16.29 11.06 8.84
N GLY A 135 16.07 11.90 7.82
CA GLY A 135 16.79 13.17 7.64
C GLY A 135 18.07 13.08 6.80
N GLU A 136 18.51 11.88 6.41
CA GLU A 136 19.70 11.69 5.55
C GLU A 136 19.39 11.94 4.06
N CYS A 137 18.14 11.73 3.62
CA CYS A 137 17.73 11.86 2.23
C CYS A 137 16.36 12.55 2.11
N ARG A 138 16.36 13.80 1.66
CA ARG A 138 15.14 14.62 1.52
C ARG A 138 14.06 13.98 0.62
N ILE A 139 14.45 13.20 -0.40
CA ILE A 139 13.48 12.50 -1.25
C ILE A 139 12.84 11.34 -0.48
N LYS A 140 13.63 10.61 0.31
CA LYS A 140 13.14 9.53 1.17
C LYS A 140 12.21 10.10 2.24
N ASP A 141 12.63 11.17 2.92
CA ASP A 141 11.84 11.87 3.93
C ASP A 141 10.51 12.42 3.34
N PHE A 142 10.53 12.96 2.12
CA PHE A 142 9.32 13.43 1.46
C PHE A 142 8.35 12.29 1.12
N ARG A 143 8.87 11.17 0.62
CA ARG A 143 8.08 9.96 0.34
C ARG A 143 7.45 9.41 1.62
N GLU A 144 8.20 9.38 2.71
CA GLU A 144 7.71 8.99 4.05
C GLU A 144 6.60 9.91 4.55
N ALA A 145 6.80 11.24 4.46
CA ALA A 145 5.81 12.22 4.87
C ALA A 145 4.51 12.12 4.05
N TYR A 146 4.61 11.81 2.76
CA TYR A 146 3.45 11.57 1.92
C TYR A 146 2.72 10.27 2.29
N GLY A 147 3.44 9.14 2.43
CA GLY A 147 2.86 7.88 2.88
C GLY A 147 2.16 8.00 4.24
N SER A 148 2.73 8.82 5.14
CA SER A 148 2.15 9.14 6.44
C SER A 148 0.84 9.94 6.37
N ARG A 149 0.57 10.65 5.28
CA ARG A 149 -0.69 11.41 5.08
C ARG A 149 -1.76 10.62 4.34
N VAL A 150 -1.35 9.63 3.56
CA VAL A 150 -2.26 8.91 2.67
C VAL A 150 -2.77 7.60 3.29
N LEU A 151 -1.92 6.91 4.05
CA LEU A 151 -2.22 5.59 4.60
C LEU A 151 -2.79 5.62 6.04
N GLY A 152 -3.45 6.70 6.44
CA GLY A 152 -4.01 6.86 7.80
C GLY A 152 -3.66 8.19 8.40
#